data_AF-A0A2Z7BFP9-F1
#
_entry.id   AF-A0A2Z7BFP9-F1
#
_cell.length_a   1.000
_cell.length_b   1.000
_cell.length_c   1.000
_cell.angle_alpha   90.00
_cell.angle_beta   90.00
_cell.angle_gamma   90.00
#
_symmetry.space_group_name_H-M   'P 1'
#
loop_
_entity.id
_entity.type
_entity.pdbx_description
1 polymer ?
#
loop_
_entity_poly.entity_id
_entity_poly.type
_entity_poly.pdbx_seq_one_letter_code
_entity_poly.pdbx_strand_id
1 'polypeptide(L)'
;MDALQESGWEELRKEARRIESELDVKLSSYAKLGARFLQGGYVDASSPTVGSSRSWKSTEIEIQSLLEKLLDINDSMSRCAASAAPTTSVTQKLARHRDILHEFTQEFRRIKGNIISMSEHAELLSSVRDDISEYKASGSGSPRMQLLRERAAIHGSISHIDDVISQAQATRTALGSQRTLFGDVQGKVKLLGDKFPVIRGLLVRKMGVKKD
;
A
#
# COMPACT_ATOMS: atom_id res chain seq x y z
N MET A 1 44.97 40.63 15.20
CA MET A 1 43.70 40.59 14.44
C MET A 1 43.51 39.25 13.75
N ASP A 2 44.57 38.50 13.42
CA ASP A 2 44.49 37.16 12.79
C ASP A 2 43.70 36.11 13.59
N ALA A 3 43.84 36.04 14.92
CA ALA A 3 43.17 35.01 15.74
C ALA A 3 41.62 35.11 15.73
N LEU A 4 41.06 36.33 15.62
CA LEU A 4 39.61 36.53 15.52
C LEU A 4 39.07 36.12 14.15
N GLN A 5 39.88 36.31 13.11
CA GLN A 5 39.54 35.97 11.74
C GLN A 5 39.63 34.46 11.48
N GLU A 6 40.60 33.79 12.13
CA GLU A 6 40.74 32.34 12.15
C GLU A 6 39.57 31.67 12.91
N SER A 7 39.10 32.29 14.01
CA SER A 7 37.90 31.86 14.75
C SER A 7 36.63 31.91 13.89
N GLY A 8 36.40 33.02 13.18
CA GLY A 8 35.24 33.17 12.29
C GLY A 8 35.21 32.17 11.14
N TRP A 9 36.37 31.89 10.54
CA TRP A 9 36.49 30.85 9.50
C TRP A 9 36.18 29.45 10.06
N GLU A 10 36.67 29.13 11.27
CA GLU A 10 36.40 27.84 11.91
C GLU A 10 34.92 27.62 12.21
N GLU A 11 34.24 28.66 12.70
CA GLU A 11 32.80 28.65 12.98
C GLU A 11 31.99 28.40 11.72
N LEU A 12 32.31 29.11 10.62
CA LEU A 12 31.66 28.90 9.33
C LEU A 12 31.84 27.46 8.84
N ARG A 13 33.03 26.84 9.02
CA ARG A 13 33.25 25.43 8.62
C ARG A 13 32.51 24.43 9.47
N LYS A 14 32.30 24.73 10.75
CA LYS A 14 31.47 23.89 11.63
C LYS A 14 30.01 23.96 11.19
N GLU A 15 29.52 25.17 10.91
CA GLU A 15 28.14 25.35 10.45
C GLU A 15 27.90 24.75 9.05
N ALA A 16 28.85 24.90 8.11
CA ALA A 16 28.78 24.25 6.79
C ALA A 16 28.62 22.74 6.93
N ARG A 17 29.49 22.08 7.71
CA ARG A 17 29.40 20.63 7.95
C ARG A 17 28.09 20.21 8.63
N ARG A 18 27.53 21.05 9.49
CA ARG A 18 26.22 20.81 10.10
C ARG A 18 25.10 20.83 9.05
N ILE A 19 25.10 21.83 8.16
CA ILE A 19 24.14 21.96 7.07
C ILE A 19 24.31 20.84 6.05
N GLU A 20 25.54 20.47 5.70
CA GLU A 20 25.84 19.36 4.79
C GLU A 20 25.27 18.03 5.32
N SER A 21 25.42 17.75 6.61
CA SER A 21 24.82 16.56 7.26
C SER A 21 23.29 16.59 7.25
N GLU A 22 22.70 17.77 7.47
CA GLU A 22 21.25 17.95 7.42
C GLU A 22 20.70 17.76 5.99
N LEU A 23 21.41 18.25 4.98
CA LEU A 23 21.08 18.07 3.56
C LEU A 23 21.09 16.59 3.16
N ASP A 24 22.09 15.82 3.57
CA ASP A 24 22.17 14.37 3.28
C ASP A 24 20.93 13.62 3.79
N VAL A 25 20.56 13.85 5.06
CA VAL A 25 19.38 13.23 5.67
C VAL A 25 18.10 13.65 4.95
N LYS A 26 17.95 14.95 4.63
CA LYS A 26 16.76 15.48 3.97
C LYS A 26 16.64 14.99 2.52
N LEU A 27 17.72 14.94 1.76
CA LEU A 27 17.74 14.41 0.39
C LEU A 27 17.40 12.92 0.37
N SER A 28 17.93 12.14 1.31
CA SER A 28 17.56 10.73 1.47
C SER A 28 16.05 10.56 1.76
N SER A 29 15.50 11.39 2.64
CA SER A 29 14.07 11.37 2.97
C SER A 29 13.21 11.81 1.78
N TYR A 30 13.62 12.85 1.06
CA TYR A 30 12.93 13.37 -0.12
C TYR A 30 12.87 12.35 -1.26
N ALA A 31 13.98 11.65 -1.53
CA ALA A 31 14.01 10.56 -2.50
C ALA A 31 13.04 9.41 -2.12
N LYS A 32 12.98 9.05 -0.83
CA LYS A 32 12.07 8.00 -0.33
C LYS A 32 10.60 8.43 -0.40
N LEU A 33 10.29 9.67 -0.03
CA LEU A 33 8.95 10.23 -0.11
C LEU A 33 8.48 10.28 -1.57
N GLY A 34 9.35 10.70 -2.49
CA GLY A 34 9.08 10.67 -3.93
C GLY A 34 8.73 9.27 -4.43
N ALA A 35 9.52 8.26 -4.08
CA ALA A 35 9.25 6.88 -4.47
C ALA A 35 7.90 6.35 -3.95
N ARG A 36 7.55 6.67 -2.69
CA ARG A 36 6.26 6.27 -2.08
C ARG A 36 5.06 6.96 -2.69
N PHE A 37 5.18 8.26 -2.99
CA PHE A 37 4.14 9.04 -3.66
C PHE A 37 3.72 8.39 -4.98
N LEU A 38 4.70 7.87 -5.72
CA LEU A 38 4.49 7.22 -7.02
C LEU A 38 3.93 5.79 -6.89
N GLN A 39 4.36 5.05 -5.87
CA GLN A 39 3.89 3.68 -5.62
C GLN A 39 2.43 3.64 -5.11
N GLY A 40 2.00 4.67 -4.39
CA GLY A 40 0.63 4.82 -3.89
C GLY A 40 -0.44 4.96 -4.98
N GLY A 41 -0.07 5.27 -6.23
CA GLY A 41 -1.01 5.32 -7.35
C GLY A 41 -1.48 3.95 -7.86
N TYR A 42 -0.84 2.85 -7.43
CA TYR A 42 -1.19 1.49 -7.88
C TYR A 42 -2.06 0.73 -6.87
N VAL A 43 -2.09 1.16 -5.61
CA VAL A 43 -2.81 0.50 -4.51
C VAL A 43 -3.86 1.44 -3.94
N ASP A 44 -5.09 1.24 -4.42
CA ASP A 44 -6.32 1.78 -3.87
C ASP A 44 -6.57 3.29 -4.12
N ALA A 45 -7.35 3.56 -5.17
CA ALA A 45 -7.87 4.88 -5.53
C ALA A 45 -8.90 5.46 -4.51
N SER A 46 -8.97 4.91 -3.30
CA SER A 46 -9.99 5.25 -2.29
C SER A 46 -9.52 6.22 -1.22
N SER A 47 -8.29 6.73 -1.26
CA SER A 47 -7.86 7.80 -0.35
C SER A 47 -6.85 8.74 -1.02
N PRO A 48 -7.21 10.00 -1.32
CA PRO A 48 -6.24 10.97 -1.79
C PRO A 48 -5.32 11.26 -0.59
N THR A 49 -4.08 10.78 -0.64
CA THR A 49 -3.05 11.05 0.37
C THR A 49 -2.55 12.50 0.25
N VAL A 50 -3.46 13.47 0.37
CA VAL A 50 -3.17 14.91 0.41
C VAL A 50 -2.14 15.23 1.51
N GLY A 51 -2.08 14.42 2.58
CA GLY A 51 -1.04 14.49 3.61
C GLY A 51 0.37 14.17 3.10
N SER A 52 0.53 13.20 2.20
CA SER A 52 1.83 12.82 1.64
C SER A 52 2.34 13.87 0.66
N SER A 53 1.45 14.44 -0.17
CA SER A 53 1.79 15.52 -1.10
C SER A 53 2.23 16.80 -0.36
N ARG A 54 1.54 17.17 0.73
CA ARG A 54 1.93 18.32 1.59
C ARG A 54 3.27 18.10 2.29
N SER A 55 3.49 16.88 2.83
CA SER A 55 4.76 16.54 3.48
C SER A 55 5.94 16.61 2.50
N TRP A 56 5.75 16.15 1.26
CA TRP A 56 6.79 16.16 0.23
C TRP A 56 7.17 17.58 -0.21
N LYS A 57 6.19 18.44 -0.50
CA LYS A 57 6.44 19.86 -0.83
C LYS A 57 7.12 20.60 0.31
N SER A 58 6.78 20.29 1.57
CA SER A 58 7.47 20.85 2.74
C SER A 58 8.95 20.48 2.74
N THR A 59 9.27 19.20 2.56
CA THR A 59 10.67 18.74 2.49
C THR A 59 11.42 19.36 1.32
N GLU A 60 10.76 19.58 0.18
CA GLU A 60 11.34 20.29 -0.97
C GLU A 60 11.78 21.72 -0.60
N ILE A 61 10.89 22.48 0.06
CA ILE A 61 11.17 23.85 0.50
C ILE A 61 12.29 23.88 1.55
N GLU A 62 12.30 22.92 2.47
CA GLU A 62 13.36 22.79 3.48
C GLU A 62 14.74 22.49 2.86
N ILE A 63 14.81 21.66 1.82
CA ILE A 63 16.08 21.41 1.12
C ILE A 63 16.54 22.66 0.39
N GLN A 64 15.62 23.41 -0.25
CA GLN A 64 15.96 24.67 -0.91
C GLN A 64 16.54 25.69 0.06
N SER A 65 15.94 25.83 1.25
CA SER A 65 16.43 26.77 2.26
C SER A 65 17.79 26.34 2.85
N LEU A 66 18.04 25.05 3.00
CA LEU A 66 19.35 24.53 3.43
C LEU A 66 20.44 24.75 2.37
N LEU A 67 20.12 24.59 1.08
CA LEU A 67 21.04 24.88 -0.03
C LEU A 67 21.37 26.37 -0.10
N GLU A 68 20.38 27.25 0.05
CA GLU A 68 20.56 28.70 0.10
C GLU A 68 21.43 29.11 1.30
N LYS A 69 21.16 28.53 2.48
CA LYS A 69 21.99 28.77 3.66
C LYS A 69 23.44 28.28 3.49
N LEU A 70 23.66 27.15 2.83
CA LEU A 70 25.02 26.66 2.53
C LEU A 70 25.75 27.57 1.53
N LEU A 71 25.03 28.14 0.56
CA LEU A 71 25.56 29.16 -0.35
C LEU A 71 26.00 30.41 0.43
N ASP A 72 25.16 30.93 1.32
CA ASP A 72 25.48 32.10 2.14
C ASP A 72 26.71 31.89 3.04
N ILE A 73 26.84 30.67 3.59
CA ILE A 73 28.02 30.27 4.37
C ILE A 73 29.26 30.24 3.48
N ASN A 74 29.18 29.66 2.28
CA ASN A 74 30.28 29.63 1.31
C ASN A 74 30.70 31.04 0.87
N ASP A 75 29.76 31.95 0.69
CA ASP A 75 30.05 33.35 0.36
C ASP A 75 30.70 34.08 1.53
N SER A 76 30.26 33.79 2.77
CA SER A 76 30.88 34.33 3.98
C SER A 76 32.30 33.80 4.17
N MET A 77 32.54 32.51 3.93
CA MET A 77 33.88 31.93 3.88
C MET A 77 34.73 32.62 2.82
N SER A 78 34.19 32.82 1.61
CA SER A 78 34.88 33.50 0.52
C SER A 78 35.35 34.91 0.93
N ARG A 79 34.50 35.65 1.65
CA ARG A 79 34.84 36.98 2.20
C ARG A 79 35.94 36.88 3.27
N CYS A 80 35.87 35.93 4.19
CA CYS A 80 36.92 35.70 5.21
C CYS A 80 38.27 35.31 4.59
N ALA A 81 38.26 34.49 3.54
CA ALA A 81 39.46 34.09 2.81
C ALA A 81 40.09 35.25 2.03
N ALA A 82 39.28 36.16 1.49
CA ALA A 82 39.74 37.34 0.76
C ALA A 82 40.33 38.43 1.68
N SER A 83 39.84 38.53 2.91
CA SER A 83 40.34 39.50 3.90
C SER A 83 41.57 39.01 4.68
N ALA A 84 41.92 37.73 4.59
CA ALA A 84 43.12 37.15 5.20
C ALA A 84 44.25 37.06 4.16
N ALA A 85 45.50 36.91 4.61
CA ALA A 85 46.59 36.56 3.70
C ALA A 85 46.25 35.23 2.98
N PRO A 86 46.16 35.20 1.63
CA PRO A 86 45.75 34.00 0.92
C PRO A 86 46.72 32.85 1.19
N THR A 87 46.24 31.78 1.80
CA THR A 87 46.99 30.54 1.94
C THR A 87 46.41 29.49 1.00
N THR A 88 47.27 28.64 0.43
CA THR A 88 46.86 27.54 -0.45
C THR A 88 45.86 26.61 0.24
N SER A 89 46.03 26.37 1.54
CA SER A 89 45.16 25.49 2.32
C SER A 89 43.74 26.05 2.51
N VAL A 90 43.60 27.35 2.78
CA VAL A 90 42.28 28.02 2.87
C VAL A 90 41.58 28.01 1.51
N THR A 91 42.33 28.29 0.44
CA THR A 91 41.79 28.29 -0.93
C THR A 91 41.28 26.91 -1.36
N GLN A 92 42.04 25.85 -1.09
CA GLN A 92 41.63 24.47 -1.38
C GLN A 92 40.41 24.05 -0.57
N LYS A 93 40.36 24.39 0.73
CA LYS A 93 39.20 24.08 1.58
C LYS A 93 37.94 24.81 1.08
N LEU A 94 38.06 26.08 0.67
CA LEU A 94 36.94 26.82 0.08
C LEU A 94 36.44 26.17 -1.21
N ALA A 95 37.36 25.77 -2.09
CA ALA A 95 37.02 25.07 -3.32
C ALA A 95 36.22 23.79 -3.02
N ARG A 96 36.67 23.01 -2.03
CA ARG A 96 35.95 21.80 -1.62
C ARG A 96 34.53 22.08 -1.13
N HIS A 97 34.29 23.12 -0.32
CA HIS A 97 32.94 23.45 0.12
C HIS A 97 32.03 23.92 -1.03
N ARG A 98 32.60 24.58 -2.06
CA ARG A 98 31.87 24.92 -3.29
C ARG A 98 31.50 23.68 -4.10
N ASP A 99 32.42 22.72 -4.21
CA ASP A 99 32.17 21.45 -4.88
C ASP A 99 31.05 20.67 -4.17
N ILE A 100 31.09 20.57 -2.84
CA ILE A 100 30.05 19.90 -2.04
C ILE A 100 28.68 20.56 -2.24
N LEU A 101 28.60 21.90 -2.22
CA LEU A 101 27.35 22.62 -2.51
C LEU A 101 26.84 22.30 -3.93
N HIS A 102 27.75 22.24 -4.90
CA HIS A 102 27.40 21.90 -6.28
C HIS A 102 26.84 20.47 -6.38
N GLU A 103 27.50 19.49 -5.74
CA GLU A 103 27.07 18.09 -5.67
C GLU A 103 25.65 17.99 -5.08
N PHE A 104 25.37 18.59 -3.92
CA PHE A 104 24.04 18.58 -3.32
C PHE A 104 22.98 19.25 -4.21
N THR A 105 23.32 20.37 -4.85
CA THR A 105 22.41 21.09 -5.75
C THR A 105 22.08 20.26 -6.99
N GLN A 106 23.05 19.52 -7.52
CA GLN A 106 22.85 18.62 -8.65
C GLN A 106 22.02 17.40 -8.25
N GLU A 107 22.31 16.80 -7.09
CA GLU A 107 21.56 15.67 -6.58
C GLU A 107 20.09 16.04 -6.34
N PHE A 108 19.83 17.17 -5.69
CA PHE A 108 18.47 17.66 -5.47
C PHE A 108 17.71 17.80 -6.79
N ARG A 109 18.32 18.44 -7.80
CA ARG A 109 17.73 18.59 -9.14
C ARG A 109 17.44 17.25 -9.80
N ARG A 110 18.39 16.30 -9.71
CA ARG A 110 18.22 14.94 -10.25
C ARG A 110 17.06 14.21 -9.60
N ILE A 111 16.98 14.21 -8.27
CA ILE A 111 15.90 13.55 -7.53
C ILE A 111 14.55 14.19 -7.88
N LYS A 112 14.46 15.53 -7.86
CA LYS A 112 13.26 16.28 -8.21
C LYS A 112 12.80 15.98 -9.65
N GLY A 113 13.71 16.02 -10.62
CA GLY A 113 13.39 15.73 -12.02
C GLY A 113 12.88 14.30 -12.22
N ASN A 114 13.49 13.32 -11.55
CA ASN A 114 13.03 11.93 -11.60
C ASN A 114 11.59 11.79 -11.04
N ILE A 115 11.29 12.45 -9.92
CA ILE A 115 9.96 12.41 -9.32
C ILE A 115 8.90 13.03 -10.25
N ILE A 116 9.21 14.18 -10.86
CA ILE A 116 8.31 14.86 -11.81
C ILE A 116 8.04 13.96 -13.01
N SER A 117 9.09 13.44 -13.65
CA SER A 117 8.97 12.56 -14.82
C SER A 117 8.15 11.30 -14.53
N MET A 118 8.35 10.69 -13.36
CA MET A 118 7.56 9.53 -12.95
C MET A 118 6.10 9.90 -12.64
N SER A 119 5.85 11.09 -12.09
CA SER A 119 4.49 11.57 -11.81
C SER A 119 3.72 11.84 -13.10
N GLU A 120 4.35 12.51 -14.06
CA GLU A 120 3.79 12.73 -15.41
C GLU A 120 3.47 11.40 -16.09
N HIS A 121 4.38 10.42 -16.01
CA HIS A 121 4.15 9.09 -16.55
C HIS A 121 2.94 8.39 -15.87
N ALA A 122 2.79 8.52 -14.56
CA ALA A 122 1.64 7.96 -13.83
C ALA A 122 0.32 8.63 -14.22
N GLU A 123 0.31 9.96 -14.37
CA GLU A 123 -0.86 10.74 -14.79
C GLU A 123 -1.31 10.36 -16.21
N LEU A 124 -0.37 10.22 -17.15
CA LEU A 124 -0.66 9.74 -18.51
C LEU A 124 -1.28 8.33 -18.51
N LEU A 125 -0.75 7.40 -17.70
CA LEU A 125 -1.32 6.06 -17.59
C LEU A 125 -2.71 6.05 -16.95
N SER A 126 -2.98 6.96 -16.00
CA SER A 126 -4.32 7.12 -15.43
C SER A 126 -5.30 7.63 -16.47
N SER A 127 -4.95 8.70 -17.19
CA SER A 127 -5.78 9.26 -18.26
C SER A 127 -6.12 8.22 -19.32
N VAL A 128 -5.13 7.45 -19.79
CA VAL A 128 -5.37 6.39 -20.79
C VAL A 128 -6.26 5.28 -20.22
N ARG A 129 -6.13 4.94 -18.94
CA ARG A 129 -6.99 3.95 -18.29
C ARG A 129 -8.43 4.45 -18.20
N ASP A 130 -8.61 5.72 -17.87
CA ASP A 130 -9.92 6.36 -17.77
C ASP A 130 -10.59 6.40 -19.14
N ASP A 131 -9.87 6.82 -20.20
CA ASP A 131 -10.34 6.79 -21.58
C ASP A 131 -10.74 5.37 -22.03
N ILE A 132 -9.92 4.35 -21.72
CA ILE A 132 -10.23 2.94 -22.02
C ILE A 132 -11.48 2.48 -21.27
N SER A 133 -11.62 2.89 -20.01
CA SER A 133 -12.74 2.52 -19.16
C SER A 133 -14.03 3.16 -19.65
N GLU A 134 -13.98 4.44 -20.01
CA GLU A 134 -15.08 5.17 -20.64
C GLU A 134 -15.46 4.58 -22.00
N TYR A 135 -14.47 4.25 -22.84
CA TYR A 135 -14.73 3.56 -24.12
C TYR A 135 -15.38 2.18 -23.94
N LYS A 136 -14.98 1.44 -22.90
CA LYS A 136 -15.61 0.15 -22.55
C LYS A 136 -17.01 0.33 -21.97
N ALA A 137 -17.24 1.38 -21.18
CA ALA A 137 -18.52 1.66 -20.51
C ALA A 137 -19.57 2.23 -21.45
N SER A 138 -19.17 3.08 -22.40
CA SER A 138 -20.03 3.66 -23.45
C SER A 138 -20.56 2.61 -24.44
N GLY A 139 -20.14 1.35 -24.32
CA GLY A 139 -20.52 0.31 -25.29
C GLY A 139 -19.99 0.61 -26.69
N SER A 140 -19.00 1.50 -26.84
CA SER A 140 -18.43 1.83 -28.15
C SER A 140 -17.44 0.76 -28.65
N GLY A 141 -17.17 -0.28 -27.86
CA GLY A 141 -16.42 -1.45 -28.32
C GLY A 141 -17.12 -2.12 -29.51
N SER A 142 -16.35 -2.52 -30.52
CA SER A 142 -16.83 -3.20 -31.72
C SER A 142 -17.98 -4.18 -31.39
N PRO A 143 -19.09 -4.18 -32.15
CA PRO A 143 -20.21 -5.11 -31.92
C PRO A 143 -19.77 -6.56 -31.73
N ARG A 144 -18.69 -6.97 -32.42
CA ARG A 144 -18.05 -8.28 -32.27
C ARG A 144 -17.54 -8.56 -30.84
N MET A 145 -16.92 -7.57 -30.20
CA MET A 145 -16.37 -7.71 -28.84
C MET A 145 -17.48 -7.79 -27.78
N GLN A 146 -18.60 -7.10 -28.00
CA GLN A 146 -19.78 -7.21 -27.13
C GLN A 146 -20.36 -8.62 -27.18
N LEU A 147 -20.54 -9.17 -28.39
CA LEU A 147 -21.01 -10.54 -28.58
C LEU A 147 -20.07 -11.58 -27.96
N LEU A 148 -18.75 -11.39 -28.04
CA LEU A 148 -17.78 -12.27 -27.38
C LEU A 148 -17.88 -12.21 -25.85
N ARG A 149 -18.09 -11.02 -25.28
CA ARG A 149 -18.31 -10.84 -23.83
C ARG A 149 -19.61 -11.50 -23.39
N GLU A 150 -20.69 -11.30 -24.14
CA GLU A 150 -21.99 -11.93 -23.89
C GLU A 150 -21.87 -13.46 -23.92
N ARG A 151 -21.17 -14.01 -24.93
CA ARG A 151 -20.90 -15.45 -25.02
C ARG A 151 -20.13 -15.96 -23.80
N ALA A 152 -19.11 -15.24 -23.32
CA ALA A 152 -18.37 -15.62 -22.12
C ALA A 152 -19.26 -15.59 -20.86
N ALA A 153 -20.13 -14.58 -20.73
CA ALA A 153 -21.08 -14.49 -19.64
C ALA A 153 -22.11 -15.63 -19.67
N ILE A 154 -22.63 -15.99 -20.85
CA ILE A 154 -23.53 -17.13 -21.04
C ILE A 154 -22.82 -18.42 -20.62
N HIS A 155 -21.58 -18.66 -21.06
CA HIS A 155 -20.83 -19.85 -20.64
C HIS A 155 -20.61 -19.90 -19.12
N GLY A 156 -20.28 -18.77 -18.50
CA GLY A 156 -20.17 -18.69 -17.03
C GLY A 156 -21.49 -18.99 -16.33
N SER A 157 -22.61 -18.47 -16.87
CA SER A 157 -23.95 -18.76 -16.34
C SER A 157 -24.33 -20.23 -16.49
N ILE A 158 -23.95 -20.89 -17.59
CA ILE A 158 -24.19 -22.33 -17.78
C ILE A 158 -23.43 -23.13 -16.72
N SER A 159 -22.15 -22.83 -16.49
CA SER A 159 -21.36 -23.50 -15.44
C SER A 159 -21.98 -23.33 -14.06
N HIS A 160 -22.48 -22.13 -13.74
CA HIS A 160 -23.13 -21.87 -12.46
C HIS A 160 -24.47 -22.62 -12.33
N ILE A 161 -25.21 -22.77 -13.42
CA ILE A 161 -26.43 -23.61 -13.45
C ILE A 161 -26.08 -25.07 -13.19
N ASP A 162 -25.00 -25.59 -13.75
CA ASP A 162 -24.55 -26.96 -13.50
C ASP A 162 -24.19 -27.18 -12.01
N ASP A 163 -23.56 -26.20 -11.36
CA ASP A 163 -23.28 -26.25 -9.91
C ASP A 163 -24.58 -26.26 -9.08
N VAL A 164 -25.55 -25.41 -9.43
CA VAL A 164 -26.87 -25.38 -8.77
C VAL A 164 -27.62 -26.70 -8.97
N ILE A 165 -27.55 -27.30 -10.16
CA ILE A 165 -28.15 -28.60 -10.44
C ILE A 165 -27.48 -29.69 -9.60
N SER A 166 -26.15 -29.70 -9.54
CA SER A 166 -25.38 -30.65 -8.73
C SER A 166 -25.74 -30.51 -7.24
N GLN A 167 -25.82 -29.28 -6.72
CA GLN A 167 -26.24 -29.01 -5.35
C GLN A 167 -27.67 -29.52 -5.10
N ALA A 168 -28.61 -29.24 -6.01
CA ALA A 168 -29.99 -29.69 -5.88
C ALA A 168 -30.09 -31.23 -5.89
N GLN A 169 -29.29 -31.93 -6.70
CA GLN A 169 -29.22 -33.39 -6.71
C GLN A 169 -28.65 -33.96 -5.40
N ALA A 170 -27.61 -33.32 -4.86
CA ALA A 170 -27.05 -33.68 -3.56
C ALA A 170 -28.09 -33.50 -2.44
N THR A 171 -28.82 -32.37 -2.43
CA THR A 171 -29.91 -32.12 -1.48
C THR A 171 -31.03 -33.15 -1.63
N ARG A 172 -31.45 -33.49 -2.86
CA ARG A 172 -32.46 -34.53 -3.10
C ARG A 172 -32.03 -35.88 -2.52
N THR A 173 -30.76 -36.25 -2.69
CA THR A 173 -30.20 -37.50 -2.17
C THR A 173 -30.18 -37.50 -0.64
N ALA A 174 -29.77 -36.39 -0.02
CA ALA A 174 -29.77 -36.23 1.43
C ALA A 174 -31.18 -36.27 2.04
N LEU A 175 -32.17 -35.63 1.42
CA LEU A 175 -33.57 -35.72 1.84
C LEU A 175 -34.12 -37.14 1.68
N GLY A 176 -33.72 -37.84 0.61
CA GLY A 176 -34.04 -39.25 0.39
C GLY A 176 -33.52 -40.15 1.51
N SER A 177 -32.26 -39.96 1.92
CA SER A 177 -31.67 -40.73 3.03
C SER A 177 -32.31 -40.40 4.37
N GLN A 178 -32.59 -39.11 4.65
CA GLN A 178 -33.33 -38.68 5.85
C GLN A 178 -34.72 -39.33 5.93
N ARG A 179 -35.45 -39.41 4.81
CA ARG A 179 -36.75 -40.07 4.76
C ARG A 179 -36.67 -41.54 5.13
N THR A 180 -35.68 -42.26 4.61
CA THR A 180 -35.46 -43.68 4.95
C THR A 180 -35.15 -43.83 6.44
N LEU A 181 -34.26 -43.00 6.98
CA LEU A 181 -33.93 -43.01 8.42
C LEU A 181 -35.15 -42.75 9.31
N PHE A 182 -36.01 -41.79 8.94
CA PHE A 182 -37.26 -41.55 9.68
C PHE A 182 -38.23 -42.72 9.59
N GLY A 183 -38.30 -43.40 8.44
CA GLY A 183 -39.06 -44.66 8.31
C GLY A 183 -38.55 -45.74 9.27
N ASP A 184 -37.24 -45.92 9.37
CA ASP A 184 -36.62 -46.88 10.28
C ASP A 184 -36.88 -46.52 11.75
N VAL A 185 -36.75 -45.25 12.10
CA VAL A 185 -37.04 -44.73 13.45
C VAL A 185 -38.51 -44.98 13.80
N GLN A 186 -39.44 -44.65 12.90
CA GLN A 186 -40.87 -44.90 13.09
C GLN A 186 -41.15 -46.39 13.31
N GLY A 187 -40.51 -47.28 12.54
CA GLY A 187 -40.62 -48.73 12.70
C GLY A 187 -40.11 -49.20 14.07
N LYS A 188 -38.96 -48.71 14.52
CA LYS A 188 -38.39 -49.03 15.84
C LYS A 188 -39.27 -48.50 16.99
N VAL A 189 -39.79 -47.28 16.86
CA VAL A 189 -40.71 -46.68 17.86
C VAL A 189 -42.00 -47.50 17.96
N LYS A 190 -42.57 -47.94 16.82
CA LYS A 190 -43.74 -48.82 16.81
C LYS A 190 -43.45 -50.14 17.53
N LEU A 191 -42.31 -50.78 17.22
CA LEU A 191 -41.89 -52.02 17.89
C LEU A 191 -41.71 -51.82 19.41
N LEU A 192 -41.17 -50.69 19.83
CA LEU A 192 -41.04 -50.36 21.25
C LEU A 192 -42.41 -50.15 21.91
N GLY A 193 -43.32 -49.45 21.23
CA GLY A 193 -44.71 -49.27 21.65
C GLY A 193 -45.44 -50.61 21.84
N ASP A 194 -45.25 -51.56 20.93
CA ASP A 194 -45.85 -52.89 21.02
C ASP A 194 -45.28 -53.71 22.20
N LYS A 195 -44.00 -53.53 22.53
CA LYS A 195 -43.33 -54.23 23.65
C LYS A 195 -43.61 -53.58 25.01
N PHE A 196 -43.97 -52.29 25.05
CA PHE A 196 -44.14 -51.54 26.29
C PHE A 196 -45.26 -52.10 27.21
N PRO A 197 -46.47 -52.47 26.71
CA PRO A 197 -47.49 -53.13 27.53
C PRO A 197 -47.05 -54.47 28.11
N VAL A 198 -46.25 -55.24 27.37
CA VAL A 198 -45.73 -56.55 27.83
C VAL A 198 -44.77 -56.34 29.00
N ILE A 199 -43.84 -55.39 28.87
CA ILE A 199 -42.91 -55.02 29.95
C ILE A 199 -43.68 -54.48 31.16
N ARG A 200 -44.67 -53.61 30.93
CA ARG A 200 -45.55 -53.09 31.98
C ARG A 200 -46.32 -54.20 32.68
N GLY A 201 -46.84 -55.18 31.94
CA GLY A 201 -47.55 -56.34 32.49
C GLY A 201 -46.65 -57.24 33.34
N LEU A 202 -45.41 -57.48 32.91
CA LEU A 202 -44.41 -58.21 33.70
C LEU A 202 -44.01 -57.44 34.96
N LEU A 203 -43.86 -56.12 34.88
CA LEU A 203 -43.49 -55.27 36.03
C LEU A 203 -44.62 -55.21 37.07
N VAL A 204 -45.88 -55.07 36.63
CA VAL A 204 -47.06 -55.16 37.52
C VAL A 204 -47.15 -56.53 38.16
N ARG A 205 -46.93 -57.62 37.41
CA ARG A 205 -46.92 -58.98 37.96
C ARG A 205 -45.79 -59.16 38.99
N LYS A 206 -44.59 -58.63 38.76
CA LYS A 206 -43.44 -58.75 39.67
C LYS A 206 -43.58 -57.88 40.93
N MET A 207 -44.20 -56.70 40.83
CA MET A 207 -44.48 -55.84 41.98
C MET A 207 -45.74 -56.28 42.77
N GLY A 208 -46.69 -56.97 42.13
CA GLY A 208 -47.84 -57.59 42.79
C GLY A 208 -47.50 -58.86 43.59
N VAL A 209 -46.28 -59.40 43.47
CA VAL A 209 -45.81 -60.60 44.19
C VAL A 209 -45.05 -60.25 45.48
N LYS A 210 -45.02 -58.97 45.89
CA LYS A 210 -44.40 -58.54 47.17
C LYS A 210 -45.40 -58.32 48.31
N LYS A 211 -46.53 -59.02 48.28
CA LYS A 211 -47.48 -59.06 49.39
C LYS A 211 -47.91 -60.51 49.58
N ASP A 212 -47.05 -61.25 50.28
CA ASP A 212 -47.35 -62.29 51.28
C ASP A 212 -46.01 -62.81 51.85
#